data_AF-A0A8C1G2L0-F1
#
_entry.id   AF-A0A8C1G2L0-F1
#
_cell.length_a   1.000
_cell.length_b   1.000
_cell.length_c   1.000
_cell.angle_alpha   90.00
_cell.angle_beta   90.00
_cell.angle_gamma   90.00
#
_symmetry.space_group_name_H-M   'P 1'
#
loop_
_entity.id
_entity.type
_entity.pdbx_description
1 polymer ?
#
loop_
_entity_poly.entity_id
_entity_poly.type
_entity_poly.pdbx_seq_one_letter_code
_entity_poly.pdbx_strand_id
1 'polypeptide(L)'
;MLEIYIRELELTSVERSIVFLRQEQLSLLHGLHLEILSLQKRCTETDRQTDRQRERERELQKQITLKMFKNHSDLRWELSQKSVLVGALRASLKEKERSFLEELKHRSHRTTALNTELQKQTETAAYLSFQLHSAKQKLQQQRRRPAQPGADKPPVHPSPQASASCPTTIKPKRRSSSRPSSNLHTERARECVPRERVMGPEEPMAMPDPALFLYPYRHRSRLHPPHKHTLQEAEGEESEELDQGASVSRLSTTVAKATFFHWYI
;
A
#
# COMPACT_ATOMS: atom_id res chain seq x y z
N MET A 1 -38.14 -116.58 33.91
CA MET A 1 -39.29 -115.77 33.42
C MET A 1 -39.18 -114.31 33.85
N LEU A 2 -39.13 -114.00 35.16
CA LEU A 2 -39.01 -112.60 35.65
C LEU A 2 -37.73 -111.86 35.19
N GLU A 3 -36.55 -112.51 35.23
CA GLU A 3 -35.30 -111.87 34.75
C GLU A 3 -35.27 -111.61 33.25
N ILE A 4 -35.97 -112.44 32.47
CA ILE A 4 -36.09 -112.28 31.00
C ILE A 4 -36.92 -111.02 30.71
N TYR A 5 -38.06 -110.88 31.40
CA TYR A 5 -38.94 -109.72 31.27
C TYR A 5 -38.28 -108.39 31.70
N ILE A 6 -37.48 -108.41 32.78
CA ILE A 6 -36.73 -107.23 33.24
C ILE A 6 -35.69 -106.81 32.19
N ARG A 7 -34.97 -107.76 31.60
CA ARG A 7 -34.00 -107.45 30.53
C ARG A 7 -34.69 -106.88 29.27
N GLU A 8 -35.85 -107.41 28.89
CA GLU A 8 -36.63 -106.86 27.76
C GLU A 8 -37.09 -105.43 28.03
N LEU A 9 -37.53 -105.13 29.26
CA LEU A 9 -37.92 -103.78 29.64
C LEU A 9 -36.73 -102.80 29.57
N GLU A 10 -35.56 -103.19 30.09
CA GLU A 10 -34.33 -102.39 30.01
C GLU A 10 -33.88 -102.19 28.55
N LEU A 11 -33.94 -103.22 27.71
CA LEU A 11 -33.64 -103.11 26.28
C LEU A 11 -34.57 -102.12 25.60
N THR A 12 -35.89 -102.17 25.84
CA THR A 12 -36.83 -101.20 25.25
C THR A 12 -36.62 -99.77 25.75
N SER A 13 -36.16 -99.59 27.00
CA SER A 13 -35.81 -98.28 27.55
C SER A 13 -34.59 -97.68 26.86
N VAL A 14 -33.54 -98.50 26.66
CA VAL A 14 -32.32 -98.11 25.94
C VAL A 14 -32.62 -97.82 24.47
N GLU A 15 -33.48 -98.62 23.82
CA GLU A 15 -33.89 -98.36 22.43
C GLU A 15 -34.59 -97.00 22.28
N ARG A 16 -35.48 -96.65 23.22
CA ARG A 16 -36.15 -95.33 23.25
C ARG A 16 -35.15 -94.19 23.47
N SER A 17 -34.18 -94.37 24.37
CA SER A 17 -33.17 -93.33 24.63
C SER A 17 -32.23 -93.13 23.44
N ILE A 18 -31.88 -94.19 22.70
CA ILE A 18 -31.12 -94.10 21.45
C ILE A 18 -31.90 -93.32 20.39
N VAL A 19 -33.20 -93.62 20.22
CA VAL A 19 -34.05 -92.89 19.25
C VAL A 19 -34.16 -91.42 19.63
N PHE A 20 -34.36 -91.12 20.92
CA PHE A 20 -34.38 -89.76 21.44
C PHE A 20 -33.07 -89.02 21.15
N LEU A 21 -31.94 -89.61 21.50
CA LEU A 21 -30.63 -89.01 21.27
C LEU A 21 -30.36 -88.77 19.78
N ARG A 22 -30.78 -89.71 18.90
CA ARG A 22 -30.70 -89.52 17.45
C ARG A 22 -31.57 -88.37 16.97
N GLN A 23 -32.77 -88.22 17.51
CA GLN A 23 -33.66 -87.10 17.19
C GLN A 23 -33.07 -85.76 17.63
N GLU A 24 -32.48 -85.69 18.84
CA GLU A 24 -31.79 -84.49 19.32
C GLU A 24 -30.58 -84.15 18.47
N GLN A 25 -29.75 -85.16 18.12
CA GLN A 25 -28.60 -84.98 17.24
C GLN A 25 -29.00 -84.43 15.85
N LEU A 26 -30.07 -84.96 15.26
CA LEU A 26 -30.61 -84.46 13.99
C LEU A 26 -31.12 -83.02 14.12
N SER A 27 -31.80 -82.70 15.22
CA SER A 27 -32.33 -81.36 15.48
C SER A 27 -31.21 -80.34 15.67
N LEU A 28 -30.15 -80.70 16.41
CA LEU A 28 -28.96 -79.87 16.56
C LEU A 28 -28.24 -79.66 15.22
N LEU A 29 -28.02 -80.74 14.46
CA LEU A 29 -27.36 -80.65 13.15
C LEU A 29 -28.14 -79.74 12.19
N HIS A 30 -29.48 -79.85 12.18
CA HIS A 30 -30.33 -78.98 11.38
C HIS A 30 -30.23 -77.52 11.84
N GLY A 31 -30.25 -77.25 13.14
CA GLY A 31 -30.09 -75.91 13.71
C GLY A 31 -28.74 -75.27 13.34
N LEU A 32 -27.65 -76.02 13.49
CA LEU A 32 -26.30 -75.57 13.09
C LEU A 32 -26.21 -75.29 11.60
N HIS A 33 -26.85 -76.11 10.76
CA HIS A 33 -26.87 -75.87 9.31
C HIS A 33 -27.53 -74.53 8.98
N LEU A 34 -28.67 -74.20 9.61
CA LEU A 34 -29.33 -72.91 9.43
C LEU A 34 -28.48 -71.74 9.94
N GLU A 35 -27.78 -71.92 11.05
CA GLU A 35 -26.86 -70.91 11.60
C GLU A 35 -25.69 -70.65 10.64
N ILE A 36 -25.07 -71.70 10.10
CA ILE A 36 -23.99 -71.59 9.10
C ILE A 36 -24.50 -70.82 7.87
N LEU A 37 -25.68 -71.15 7.36
CA LEU A 37 -26.27 -70.43 6.22
C LEU A 37 -26.54 -68.96 6.54
N SER A 38 -27.05 -68.66 7.74
CA SER A 38 -27.30 -67.29 8.20
C SER A 38 -25.99 -66.49 8.33
N LEU A 39 -24.95 -67.10 8.91
CA LEU A 39 -23.62 -66.51 9.02
C LEU A 39 -22.99 -66.27 7.65
N GLN A 40 -23.04 -67.25 6.75
CA GLN A 40 -22.57 -67.11 5.37
C GLN A 40 -23.25 -65.93 4.67
N LYS A 41 -24.57 -65.81 4.79
CA LYS A 41 -25.31 -64.67 4.24
C LYS A 41 -24.82 -63.34 4.81
N ARG A 42 -24.67 -63.24 6.13
CA ARG A 42 -24.17 -62.01 6.79
C ARG A 42 -22.74 -61.66 6.38
N CYS A 43 -21.84 -62.66 6.26
CA CYS A 43 -20.48 -62.44 5.78
C CYS A 43 -20.50 -61.87 4.36
N THR A 44 -21.25 -62.48 3.44
CA THR A 44 -21.32 -61.99 2.05
C THR A 44 -21.90 -60.58 1.93
N GLU A 45 -22.88 -60.21 2.77
CA GLU A 45 -23.42 -58.84 2.75
C GLU A 45 -22.41 -57.84 3.33
N THR A 46 -21.70 -58.22 4.40
CA THR A 46 -20.65 -57.38 5.00
C THR A 46 -19.52 -57.16 3.99
N ASP A 47 -19.07 -58.21 3.31
CA ASP A 47 -18.05 -58.11 2.26
C ASP A 47 -18.47 -57.13 1.16
N ARG A 48 -19.70 -57.29 0.63
CA ARG A 48 -20.26 -56.36 -0.36
C ARG A 48 -20.31 -54.92 0.15
N GLN A 49 -20.69 -54.72 1.41
CA GLN A 49 -20.75 -53.39 2.00
C GLN A 49 -19.35 -52.77 2.14
N THR A 50 -18.35 -53.56 2.55
CA THR A 50 -16.96 -53.08 2.62
C THR A 50 -16.42 -52.71 1.23
N ASP A 51 -16.75 -53.47 0.19
CA ASP A 51 -16.34 -53.15 -1.18
C ASP A 51 -16.98 -51.86 -1.70
N ARG A 52 -18.29 -51.68 -1.45
CA ARG A 52 -18.98 -50.40 -1.76
C ARG A 52 -18.33 -49.23 -1.02
N GLN A 53 -17.94 -49.42 0.24
CA GLN A 53 -17.28 -48.38 1.02
C GLN A 53 -15.89 -48.05 0.48
N ARG A 54 -15.08 -49.06 0.15
CA ARG A 54 -13.78 -48.88 -0.51
C ARG A 54 -13.90 -48.14 -1.83
N GLU A 55 -14.93 -48.42 -2.62
CA GLU A 55 -15.17 -47.71 -3.87
C GLU A 55 -15.51 -46.23 -3.64
N ARG A 56 -16.36 -45.93 -2.66
CA ARG A 56 -16.66 -44.54 -2.25
C ARG A 56 -15.42 -43.82 -1.75
N GLU A 57 -14.58 -44.48 -0.96
CA GLU A 57 -13.31 -43.92 -0.47
C GLU A 57 -12.36 -43.61 -1.63
N ARG A 58 -12.22 -44.54 -2.58
CA ARG A 58 -11.42 -44.31 -3.81
C ARG A 58 -11.96 -43.13 -4.62
N GLU A 59 -13.27 -43.01 -4.76
CA GLU A 59 -13.88 -41.92 -5.51
C GLU A 59 -13.71 -40.58 -4.80
N LEU A 60 -13.90 -40.55 -3.49
CA LEU A 60 -13.65 -39.36 -2.68
C LEU A 60 -12.17 -38.95 -2.76
N GLN A 61 -11.25 -39.91 -2.71
CA GLN A 61 -9.83 -39.66 -2.86
C GLN A 61 -9.49 -39.08 -4.24
N LYS A 62 -10.07 -39.60 -5.33
CA LYS A 62 -9.93 -39.02 -6.68
C LYS A 62 -10.47 -37.59 -6.75
N GLN A 63 -11.62 -37.33 -6.13
CA GLN A 63 -12.18 -35.97 -6.10
C GLN A 63 -11.30 -35.00 -5.33
N ILE A 64 -10.74 -35.42 -4.19
CA ILE A 64 -9.82 -34.59 -3.40
C ILE A 64 -8.57 -34.28 -4.21
N THR A 65 -7.96 -35.29 -4.85
CA THR A 65 -6.73 -35.07 -5.65
C THR A 65 -6.99 -34.19 -6.86
N LEU A 66 -8.12 -34.35 -7.55
CA LEU A 66 -8.50 -33.50 -8.68
C LEU A 66 -8.75 -32.05 -8.25
N LYS A 67 -9.50 -31.85 -7.16
CA LYS A 67 -9.73 -30.50 -6.59
C LYS A 67 -8.44 -29.84 -6.16
N MET A 68 -7.56 -30.58 -5.47
CA MET A 68 -6.25 -30.09 -5.06
C MET A 68 -5.39 -29.71 -6.27
N PHE A 69 -5.35 -30.56 -7.31
CA PHE A 69 -4.61 -30.28 -8.53
C PHE A 69 -5.09 -29.01 -9.22
N LYS A 70 -6.42 -28.85 -9.35
CA LYS A 70 -7.02 -27.64 -9.95
C LYS A 70 -6.71 -26.39 -9.14
N ASN A 71 -6.93 -26.43 -7.83
CA ASN A 71 -6.62 -25.28 -6.96
C ASN A 71 -5.14 -24.91 -7.04
N HIS A 72 -4.25 -25.91 -7.08
CA HIS A 72 -2.82 -25.68 -7.20
C HIS A 72 -2.43 -25.14 -8.58
N SER A 73 -3.06 -25.60 -9.67
CA SER A 73 -2.83 -25.03 -11.01
C SER A 73 -3.29 -23.57 -11.10
N ASP A 74 -4.47 -23.27 -10.54
CA ASP A 74 -5.05 -21.93 -10.56
C ASP A 74 -4.17 -20.96 -9.75
N LEU A 75 -3.71 -21.38 -8.57
CA LEU A 75 -2.84 -20.57 -7.73
C LEU A 75 -1.48 -20.30 -8.39
N ARG A 76 -0.90 -21.30 -9.07
CA ARG A 76 0.34 -21.11 -9.85
C ARG A 76 0.13 -20.13 -11.00
N TRP A 77 -1.01 -20.22 -11.69
CA TRP A 77 -1.35 -19.29 -12.76
C TRP A 77 -1.46 -17.85 -12.24
N GLU A 78 -2.23 -17.62 -11.17
CA GLU A 78 -2.34 -16.29 -10.56
C GLU A 78 -1.00 -15.73 -10.10
N LEU A 79 -0.16 -16.57 -9.49
CA LEU A 79 1.16 -16.16 -9.05
C LEU A 79 2.04 -15.76 -10.24
N SER A 80 1.95 -16.49 -11.35
CA SER A 80 2.64 -16.16 -12.61
C SER A 80 2.18 -14.80 -13.15
N GLN A 81 0.87 -14.56 -13.23
CA GLN A 81 0.31 -13.28 -13.69
C GLN A 81 0.76 -12.11 -12.81
N LYS A 82 0.70 -12.27 -11.49
CA LYS A 82 1.17 -11.25 -10.53
C LYS A 82 2.67 -11.00 -10.68
N SER A 83 3.46 -12.05 -10.89
CA SER A 83 4.91 -11.92 -11.11
C SER A 83 5.24 -11.15 -12.39
N VAL A 84 4.50 -11.39 -13.47
CA VAL A 84 4.64 -10.63 -14.71
C VAL A 84 4.30 -9.15 -14.49
N LEU A 85 3.18 -8.86 -13.82
CA LEU A 85 2.78 -7.49 -13.51
C LEU A 85 3.82 -6.76 -12.63
N VAL A 86 4.30 -7.41 -11.57
CA VAL A 86 5.36 -6.86 -10.70
C VAL A 86 6.64 -6.61 -11.51
N GLY A 87 6.99 -7.52 -12.42
CA GLY A 87 8.11 -7.35 -13.35
C GLY A 87 7.95 -6.11 -14.24
N ALA A 88 6.78 -5.93 -14.85
CA ALA A 88 6.46 -4.78 -15.69
C ALA A 88 6.49 -3.46 -14.91
N LEU A 89 5.90 -3.43 -13.71
CA LEU A 89 5.91 -2.25 -12.84
C LEU A 89 7.34 -1.89 -12.41
N ARG A 90 8.15 -2.88 -12.03
CA ARG A 90 9.56 -2.68 -11.68
C ARG A 90 10.37 -2.13 -12.86
N ALA A 91 10.14 -2.64 -14.06
CA ALA A 91 10.78 -2.14 -15.28
C ALA A 91 10.35 -0.69 -15.57
N SER A 92 9.05 -0.39 -15.48
CA SER A 92 8.51 0.96 -15.66
C SER A 92 9.07 1.96 -14.65
N LEU A 93 9.21 1.57 -13.37
CA LEU A 93 9.80 2.43 -12.35
C LEU A 93 11.26 2.75 -12.69
N LYS A 94 12.05 1.73 -13.05
CA LYS A 94 13.45 1.91 -13.46
C LYS A 94 13.56 2.80 -14.70
N GLU A 95 12.64 2.69 -15.64
CA GLU A 95 12.63 3.54 -16.82
C GLU A 95 12.35 5.00 -16.47
N LYS A 96 11.35 5.25 -15.62
CA LYS A 96 11.06 6.59 -15.12
C LYS A 96 12.23 7.19 -14.34
N GLU A 97 12.90 6.39 -13.51
CA GLU A 97 14.12 6.79 -12.80
C GLU A 97 15.23 7.25 -13.77
N ARG A 98 15.48 6.47 -14.83
CA ARG A 98 16.44 6.85 -15.89
C ARG A 98 16.04 8.15 -16.57
N SER A 99 14.77 8.28 -16.98
CA SER A 99 14.27 9.49 -17.63
C SER A 99 14.44 10.73 -16.75
N PHE A 100 14.18 10.63 -15.44
CA PHE A 100 14.36 11.76 -14.52
C PHE A 100 15.83 12.15 -14.34
N LEU A 101 16.74 11.17 -14.30
CA LEU A 101 18.18 11.43 -14.23
C LEU A 101 18.71 12.11 -15.50
N GLU A 102 18.24 11.68 -16.67
CA GLU A 102 18.57 12.30 -17.94
C GLU A 102 18.07 13.74 -18.03
N GLU A 103 16.82 13.99 -17.62
CA GLU A 103 16.25 15.34 -17.56
C GLU A 103 17.02 16.23 -16.58
N LEU A 104 17.37 15.71 -15.40
CA LEU A 104 18.16 16.44 -14.41
C LEU A 104 19.55 16.79 -14.96
N LYS A 105 20.22 15.83 -15.61
CA LYS A 105 21.51 16.05 -16.28
C LYS A 105 21.40 17.12 -17.37
N HIS A 106 20.37 17.05 -18.20
CA HIS A 106 20.14 18.01 -19.28
C HIS A 106 19.92 19.43 -18.74
N ARG A 107 19.07 19.59 -17.72
CA ARG A 107 18.83 20.89 -17.06
C ARG A 107 20.08 21.43 -16.38
N SER A 108 20.84 20.58 -15.70
CA SER A 108 22.11 20.96 -15.09
C SER A 108 23.09 21.51 -16.13
N HIS A 109 23.25 20.79 -17.26
CA HIS A 109 24.11 21.25 -18.35
C HIS A 109 23.63 22.59 -18.93
N ARG A 110 22.33 22.75 -19.15
CA ARG A 110 21.74 24.00 -19.67
C ARG A 110 21.98 25.17 -18.71
N THR A 111 21.77 24.97 -17.40
CA THR A 111 22.04 25.99 -16.39
C THR A 111 23.51 26.40 -16.39
N THR A 112 24.43 25.43 -16.45
CA THR A 112 25.86 25.70 -16.55
C THR A 112 26.19 26.50 -17.81
N ALA A 113 25.66 26.11 -18.97
CA ALA A 113 25.88 26.84 -20.22
C ALA A 113 25.39 28.30 -20.13
N LEU A 114 24.16 28.53 -19.65
CA LEU A 114 23.63 29.88 -19.47
C LEU A 114 24.41 30.70 -18.45
N ASN A 115 24.88 30.08 -17.36
CA ASN A 115 25.72 30.75 -16.36
C ASN A 115 27.07 31.18 -16.96
N THR A 116 27.70 30.32 -17.76
CA THR A 116 28.94 30.72 -18.46
C THR A 116 28.72 31.86 -19.44
N GLU A 117 27.56 31.90 -20.11
CA GLU A 117 27.21 33.00 -21.01
C GLU A 117 26.96 34.31 -20.24
N LEU A 118 26.23 34.24 -19.13
CA LEU A 118 26.00 35.38 -18.24
C LEU A 118 27.32 35.93 -17.67
N GLN A 119 28.26 35.04 -17.30
CA GLN A 119 29.58 35.42 -16.80
C GLN A 119 30.39 36.17 -17.87
N LYS A 120 30.42 35.67 -19.12
CA LYS A 120 31.07 36.37 -20.25
C LYS A 120 30.48 37.75 -20.49
N GLN A 121 29.16 37.88 -20.41
CA GLN A 121 28.49 39.17 -20.54
C GLN A 121 28.87 40.11 -19.39
N THR A 122 28.96 39.59 -18.16
CA THR A 122 29.37 40.36 -16.97
C THR A 122 30.81 40.85 -17.09
N GLU A 123 31.74 40.01 -17.55
CA GLU A 123 33.15 40.37 -17.79
C GLU A 123 33.26 41.45 -18.88
N THR A 124 32.50 41.31 -19.97
CA THR A 124 32.46 42.31 -21.04
C THR A 124 31.91 43.65 -20.55
N ALA A 125 30.83 43.62 -19.77
CA ALA A 125 30.24 44.83 -19.19
C ALA A 125 31.20 45.52 -18.21
N ALA A 126 31.92 44.76 -17.38
CA ALA A 126 32.94 45.29 -16.48
C ALA A 126 34.11 45.92 -17.25
N TYR A 127 34.57 45.27 -18.32
CA TYR A 127 35.63 45.78 -19.19
C TYR A 127 35.26 47.12 -19.84
N LEU A 128 34.06 47.22 -20.42
CA LEU A 128 33.57 48.47 -21.02
C LEU A 128 33.38 49.56 -19.96
N SER A 129 32.90 49.21 -18.77
CA SER A 129 32.79 50.14 -17.64
C SER A 129 34.15 50.69 -17.22
N PHE A 130 35.18 49.85 -17.15
CA PHE A 130 36.55 50.26 -16.88
C PHE A 130 37.11 51.18 -17.96
N GLN A 131 36.88 50.88 -19.25
CA GLN A 131 37.27 51.75 -20.35
C GLN A 131 36.61 53.13 -20.25
N LEU A 132 35.30 53.17 -19.99
CA LEU A 132 34.55 54.43 -19.84
C LEU A 132 35.04 55.24 -18.65
N HIS A 133 35.28 54.62 -17.50
CA HIS A 133 35.85 55.30 -16.34
C HIS A 133 37.26 55.84 -16.61
N SER A 134 38.10 55.06 -17.28
CA SER A 134 39.45 55.48 -17.69
C SER A 134 39.40 56.68 -18.65
N ALA A 135 38.53 56.64 -19.66
CA ALA A 135 38.33 57.74 -20.60
C ALA A 135 37.81 59.00 -19.89
N LYS A 136 36.84 58.85 -19.00
CA LYS A 136 36.29 59.94 -18.17
C LYS A 136 37.39 60.56 -17.29
N GLN A 137 38.23 59.75 -16.66
CA GLN A 137 39.33 60.22 -15.82
C GLN A 137 40.37 61.02 -16.64
N LYS A 138 40.75 60.51 -17.82
CA LYS A 138 41.67 61.22 -18.73
C LYS A 138 41.11 62.60 -19.15
N LEU A 139 39.83 62.67 -19.51
CA LEU A 139 39.16 63.94 -19.85
C LEU A 139 39.10 64.89 -18.65
N GLN A 140 38.81 64.39 -17.45
CA GLN A 140 38.80 65.20 -16.23
C GLN A 140 40.19 65.72 -15.85
N GLN A 141 41.25 64.92 -16.02
CA GLN A 141 42.63 65.38 -15.84
C GLN A 141 42.99 66.49 -16.83
N GLN A 142 42.59 66.36 -18.10
CA GLN A 142 42.78 67.43 -19.08
C GLN A 142 42.05 68.72 -18.68
N ARG A 143 40.83 68.61 -18.13
CA ARG A 143 40.03 69.77 -17.67
C ARG A 143 40.56 70.40 -16.37
N ARG A 144 41.31 69.66 -15.55
CA ARG A 144 41.92 70.15 -14.30
C ARG A 144 43.38 70.61 -14.45
N ARG A 145 44.00 70.48 -15.63
CA ARG A 145 45.28 71.14 -15.91
C ARG A 145 45.07 72.66 -15.89
N PRO A 146 45.83 73.45 -15.10
CA PRO A 146 45.72 74.89 -15.11
C PRO A 146 46.19 75.44 -16.46
N ALA A 147 45.38 76.31 -17.07
CA ALA A 147 45.87 77.19 -18.12
C ALA A 147 46.89 78.14 -17.48
N GLN A 148 48.17 78.03 -17.85
CA GLN A 148 49.15 79.09 -17.60
C GLN A 148 49.06 80.15 -18.72
N PRO A 149 49.31 81.44 -18.41
CA PRO A 149 48.96 82.59 -19.25
C PRO A 149 50.11 83.04 -20.16
N GLY A 150 49.80 83.43 -21.39
CA GLY A 150 50.75 84.06 -22.32
C GLY A 150 50.04 84.72 -23.52
N ALA A 151 50.00 86.06 -23.48
CA ALA A 151 49.70 87.08 -24.50
C ALA A 151 49.99 86.71 -25.98
N ASP A 152 49.35 87.23 -27.04
CA ASP A 152 48.53 88.44 -27.26
C ASP A 152 47.63 88.34 -28.53
N LYS A 153 46.37 88.79 -28.36
CA LYS A 153 45.33 89.44 -29.23
C LYS A 153 44.81 88.97 -30.63
N PRO A 154 43.52 89.34 -30.96
CA PRO A 154 42.61 88.80 -32.01
C PRO A 154 42.35 89.86 -33.14
N PRO A 155 41.31 89.89 -34.04
CA PRO A 155 39.88 89.45 -33.99
C PRO A 155 39.46 88.52 -35.17
N VAL A 156 38.36 87.76 -35.13
CA VAL A 156 36.98 88.17 -35.50
C VAL A 156 35.96 87.20 -34.88
N HIS A 157 34.98 87.74 -34.16
CA HIS A 157 33.70 87.11 -33.84
C HIS A 157 32.65 87.59 -34.86
N PRO A 158 31.62 86.78 -35.19
CA PRO A 158 30.47 86.57 -34.29
C PRO A 158 30.05 85.08 -34.23
N SER A 159 29.97 84.37 -33.09
CA SER A 159 28.89 84.33 -32.07
C SER A 159 27.47 84.63 -32.57
N PRO A 160 26.40 84.06 -31.99
CA PRO A 160 26.14 82.64 -31.73
C PRO A 160 24.76 82.25 -32.30
N GLN A 161 24.59 81.04 -32.84
CA GLN A 161 23.26 80.45 -32.99
C GLN A 161 23.14 79.21 -32.13
N ALA A 162 22.61 79.45 -30.93
CA ALA A 162 21.87 78.47 -30.17
C ALA A 162 20.77 77.88 -31.07
N SER A 163 20.91 76.62 -31.45
CA SER A 163 19.78 75.79 -31.82
C SER A 163 19.52 74.86 -30.65
N ALA A 164 18.76 75.38 -29.69
CA ALA A 164 17.94 74.54 -28.84
C ALA A 164 16.85 73.92 -29.73
N SER A 165 16.86 72.60 -29.88
CA SER A 165 15.63 71.86 -30.12
C SER A 165 15.68 70.59 -29.28
N CYS A 166 14.94 70.67 -28.18
CA CYS A 166 14.60 69.60 -27.26
C CYS A 166 14.09 68.36 -28.01
N PRO A 167 14.39 67.12 -27.55
CA PRO A 167 13.43 66.04 -27.70
C PRO A 167 12.27 66.33 -26.75
N THR A 168 11.13 66.70 -27.33
CA THR A 168 9.76 66.47 -26.86
C THR A 168 9.59 66.17 -25.36
N THR A 169 9.22 67.20 -24.60
CA THR A 169 8.59 67.06 -23.30
C THR A 169 7.19 66.47 -23.47
N ILE A 170 7.07 65.14 -23.47
CA ILE A 170 5.76 64.50 -23.26
C ILE A 170 5.53 64.46 -21.76
N LYS A 171 4.73 65.43 -21.30
CA LYS A 171 4.16 65.45 -19.94
C LYS A 171 3.30 64.19 -19.74
N PRO A 172 3.50 63.41 -18.67
CA PRO A 172 2.54 62.39 -18.29
C PRO A 172 1.28 63.07 -17.74
N LYS A 173 0.13 62.64 -18.25
CA LYS A 173 -1.22 63.03 -17.80
C LYS A 173 -1.41 62.58 -16.34
N ARG A 174 -1.24 63.51 -15.38
CA ARG A 174 -1.80 63.35 -14.02
C ARG A 174 -3.33 63.46 -14.13
N ARG A 175 -4.04 62.34 -13.95
CA ARG A 175 -5.37 62.35 -13.33
C ARG A 175 -5.18 61.94 -11.88
N SER A 176 -5.29 62.91 -11.00
CA SER A 176 -5.51 62.73 -9.57
C SER A 176 -6.99 62.48 -9.32
N SER A 177 -7.35 61.31 -8.81
CA SER A 177 -8.44 61.19 -7.85
C SER A 177 -7.90 60.52 -6.58
N SER A 178 -7.93 61.31 -5.51
CA SER A 178 -7.96 60.96 -4.07
C SER A 178 -8.45 59.52 -3.76
N ARG A 179 -7.65 58.66 -3.08
CA ARG A 179 -7.43 58.45 -1.60
C ARG A 179 -8.52 57.57 -0.93
N PRO A 180 -8.27 56.90 0.24
CA PRO A 180 -7.02 56.43 0.89
C PRO A 180 -7.09 54.96 1.42
N SER A 181 -5.99 54.46 2.04
CA SER A 181 -5.86 53.50 3.18
C SER A 181 -4.71 52.48 2.94
N SER A 182 -3.49 52.74 3.41
CA SER A 182 -2.87 52.20 4.64
C SER A 182 -2.60 50.69 4.63
N ASN A 183 -1.33 50.32 4.44
CA ASN A 183 -0.56 49.29 5.17
C ASN A 183 0.80 49.14 4.45
N LEU A 184 1.87 49.78 4.97
CA LEU A 184 2.97 49.12 5.71
C LEU A 184 3.66 48.05 4.85
N HIS A 185 4.66 48.43 4.05
CA HIS A 185 6.10 48.37 4.36
C HIS A 185 6.71 46.98 4.13
N THR A 186 7.76 46.96 3.31
CA THR A 186 8.72 45.86 3.06
C THR A 186 8.18 44.61 2.37
N GLU A 187 8.46 44.47 1.06
CA GLU A 187 8.98 43.23 0.41
C GLU A 187 8.99 43.42 -1.12
N ARG A 188 9.96 44.15 -1.67
CA ARG A 188 10.14 44.24 -3.14
C ARG A 188 11.58 43.98 -3.54
N ALA A 189 12.00 42.74 -3.38
CA ALA A 189 13.11 42.14 -4.11
C ALA A 189 13.10 40.65 -3.81
N ARG A 190 12.41 39.82 -4.62
CA ARG A 190 12.70 38.41 -5.00
C ARG A 190 11.49 37.81 -5.75
N GLU A 191 11.18 38.34 -6.93
CA GLU A 191 10.16 37.75 -7.85
C GLU A 191 10.81 37.24 -9.15
N CYS A 192 11.92 36.49 -9.03
CA CYS A 192 12.56 35.82 -10.18
C CYS A 192 12.77 34.32 -9.95
N VAL A 193 11.99 33.69 -9.08
CA VAL A 193 11.92 32.23 -8.97
C VAL A 193 10.46 31.85 -9.06
N PRO A 194 10.04 30.97 -9.99
CA PRO A 194 8.74 30.35 -9.90
C PRO A 194 8.62 29.73 -8.50
N ARG A 195 7.76 30.29 -7.64
CA ARG A 195 7.31 29.61 -6.41
C ARG A 195 6.40 28.47 -6.87
N GLU A 196 6.99 27.42 -7.42
CA GLU A 196 6.38 26.11 -7.37
C GLU A 196 6.12 25.87 -5.89
N ARG A 197 4.85 25.83 -5.52
CA ARG A 197 4.45 25.43 -4.18
C ARG A 197 4.88 23.97 -4.06
N VAL A 198 6.09 23.74 -3.57
CA VAL A 198 6.50 22.44 -3.08
C VAL A 198 5.55 22.18 -1.92
N MET A 199 4.47 21.46 -2.21
CA MET A 199 3.74 20.72 -1.20
C MET A 199 4.79 19.77 -0.65
N GLY A 200 5.42 20.17 0.47
CA GLY A 200 6.20 19.24 1.26
C GLY A 200 5.33 18.02 1.57
N PRO A 201 5.93 16.85 1.84
CA PRO A 201 5.15 15.70 2.28
C PRO A 201 4.19 16.16 3.36
N GLU A 202 2.90 15.87 3.14
CA GLU A 202 1.81 16.22 4.05
C GLU A 202 2.25 15.87 5.47
N GLU A 203 2.11 16.83 6.39
CA GLU A 203 2.52 16.66 7.79
C GLU A 203 1.91 15.35 8.28
N PRO A 204 2.73 14.37 8.72
CA PRO A 204 2.23 13.04 9.05
C PRO A 204 1.17 13.21 10.13
N MET A 205 -0.08 13.05 9.73
CA MET A 205 -1.21 13.03 10.65
C MET A 205 -0.85 12.01 11.73
N ALA A 206 -0.93 12.43 13.00
CA ALA A 206 -0.67 11.55 14.13
C ALA A 206 -1.47 10.26 13.88
N MET A 207 -0.75 9.14 13.85
CA MET A 207 -1.34 7.82 13.64
C MET A 207 -2.53 7.68 14.58
N PRO A 208 -3.71 7.26 14.10
CA PRO A 208 -4.84 7.01 14.98
C PRO A 208 -4.38 6.03 16.06
N ASP A 209 -4.69 6.35 17.32
CA ASP A 209 -4.19 5.61 18.48
C ASP A 209 -4.43 4.09 18.30
N PRO A 210 -3.37 3.27 18.20
CA PRO A 210 -3.52 1.83 17.99
C PRO A 210 -4.23 1.15 19.17
N ALA A 211 -4.33 1.81 20.33
CA ALA A 211 -5.04 1.29 21.49
C ALA A 211 -6.57 1.27 21.32
N LEU A 212 -7.14 1.90 20.28
CA LEU A 212 -8.59 1.83 20.03
C LEU A 212 -9.10 0.39 19.77
N PHE A 213 -8.23 -0.53 19.36
CA PHE A 213 -8.56 -1.94 19.15
C PHE A 213 -8.26 -2.83 20.36
N LEU A 214 -7.60 -2.28 21.39
CA LEU A 214 -7.20 -3.01 22.60
C LEU A 214 -8.23 -2.89 23.73
N TYR A 215 -9.27 -2.06 23.56
CA TYR A 215 -10.41 -2.07 24.46
C TYR A 215 -11.33 -3.24 24.11
N PRO A 216 -11.58 -4.18 25.05
CA PRO A 216 -12.67 -5.13 24.89
C PRO A 216 -13.93 -4.35 24.60
N TYR A 217 -14.59 -4.66 23.49
CA TYR A 217 -15.88 -4.09 23.10
C TYR A 217 -16.93 -4.46 24.15
N ARG A 218 -16.95 -3.73 25.27
CA ARG A 218 -18.09 -3.74 26.19
C ARG A 218 -19.14 -2.89 25.53
N HIS A 219 -20.25 -3.54 25.17
CA HIS A 219 -21.47 -2.91 24.71
C HIS A 219 -21.68 -1.57 25.42
N ARG A 220 -21.57 -0.47 24.67
CA ARG A 220 -22.10 0.82 25.11
C ARG A 220 -23.63 0.70 25.15
N SER A 221 -24.15 0.21 26.27
CA SER A 221 -25.47 0.61 26.71
C SER A 221 -25.42 2.13 26.87
N ARG A 222 -26.12 2.84 25.98
CA ARG A 222 -26.36 4.27 26.10
C ARG A 222 -26.90 4.57 27.49
N LEU A 223 -26.13 5.26 28.31
CA LEU A 223 -26.67 6.13 29.36
C LEU A 223 -25.84 7.42 29.41
N HIS A 224 -26.56 8.53 29.27
CA HIS A 224 -26.07 9.89 29.42
C HIS A 224 -25.57 10.16 30.86
N PRO A 225 -24.72 11.18 31.07
CA PRO A 225 -24.02 11.41 32.34
C PRO A 225 -24.81 12.30 33.30
N PRO A 226 -24.44 12.29 34.59
CA PRO A 226 -24.22 13.57 35.26
C PRO A 226 -22.94 13.63 36.13
N HIS A 227 -22.22 14.75 35.96
CA HIS A 227 -21.76 15.68 36.99
C HIS A 227 -21.05 15.18 38.29
N LYS A 228 -19.73 15.49 38.33
CA LYS A 228 -18.86 16.05 39.40
C LYS A 228 -18.69 15.41 40.81
N HIS A 229 -17.41 15.44 41.21
CA HIS A 229 -16.78 15.63 42.55
C HIS A 229 -16.16 14.42 43.29
N THR A 230 -14.82 14.49 43.41
CA THR A 230 -14.00 14.46 44.65
C THR A 230 -13.73 13.13 45.40
N LEU A 231 -12.42 12.84 45.51
CA LEU A 231 -11.64 12.18 46.57
C LEU A 231 -11.77 10.66 46.87
N GLN A 232 -10.56 10.05 46.94
CA GLN A 232 -10.03 9.25 48.05
C GLN A 232 -10.16 7.70 48.03
N GLU A 233 -8.96 7.09 47.93
CA GLU A 233 -8.41 5.88 48.59
C GLU A 233 -9.09 4.50 48.51
N ALA A 234 -8.22 3.50 48.77
CA ALA A 234 -8.42 2.09 49.09
C ALA A 234 -8.51 1.13 47.86
N GLU A 235 -7.49 0.32 47.57
CA GLU A 235 -7.01 -0.91 48.27
C GLU A 235 -7.64 -2.18 47.64
N GLY A 236 -6.82 -3.24 47.53
CA GLY A 236 -7.24 -4.64 47.40
C GLY A 236 -7.38 -5.19 45.98
N GLU A 237 -6.47 -6.05 45.52
CA GLU A 237 -6.54 -7.55 45.58
C GLU A 237 -7.10 -8.11 44.25
N GLU A 238 -6.28 -8.70 43.36
CA GLU A 238 -5.69 -10.06 43.34
C GLU A 238 -6.63 -11.13 42.74
N SER A 239 -6.03 -12.11 42.04
CA SER A 239 -6.57 -13.30 41.33
C SER A 239 -6.59 -13.13 39.80
N GLU A 240 -5.58 -13.56 39.05
CA GLU A 240 -5.09 -14.93 38.73
C GLU A 240 -5.92 -15.71 37.69
N GLU A 241 -5.15 -16.40 36.83
CA GLU A 241 -5.46 -17.59 36.01
C GLU A 241 -6.19 -17.36 34.66
N LEU A 242 -5.48 -17.43 33.51
CA LEU A 242 -5.16 -18.63 32.68
C LEU A 242 -6.45 -19.37 32.24
N ASP A 243 -6.70 -19.82 31.00
CA ASP A 243 -5.85 -20.07 29.85
C ASP A 243 -6.73 -20.26 28.58
N GLN A 244 -6.09 -20.01 27.44
CA GLN A 244 -6.30 -20.52 26.08
C GLN A 244 -7.63 -21.17 25.62
N GLY A 245 -8.16 -20.67 24.49
CA GLY A 245 -9.09 -21.45 23.67
C GLY A 245 -9.59 -20.79 22.37
N ALA A 246 -8.90 -21.07 21.27
CA ALA A 246 -9.40 -21.13 19.88
C ALA A 246 -9.79 -19.82 19.14
N SER A 247 -8.80 -19.21 18.50
CA SER A 247 -8.97 -18.24 17.41
C SER A 247 -9.32 -18.95 16.09
N VAL A 248 -10.57 -18.86 15.63
CA VAL A 248 -10.94 -19.11 14.21
C VAL A 248 -11.14 -17.75 13.54
N SER A 249 -10.06 -17.21 12.96
CA SER A 249 -10.12 -15.98 12.17
C SER A 249 -10.68 -16.25 10.79
N ARG A 250 -11.92 -15.80 10.53
CA ARG A 250 -12.46 -15.64 9.18
C ARG A 250 -11.93 -14.32 8.60
N LEU A 251 -11.10 -14.41 7.56
CA LEU A 251 -10.65 -13.27 6.78
C LEU A 251 -11.80 -12.79 5.88
N SER A 252 -12.37 -11.65 6.18
CA SER A 252 -13.27 -10.90 5.29
C SER A 252 -12.44 -10.00 4.38
N THR A 253 -12.37 -10.35 3.10
CA THR A 253 -11.78 -9.52 2.04
C THR A 253 -12.72 -8.37 1.69
N THR A 254 -12.36 -7.14 2.05
CA THR A 254 -13.01 -5.93 1.51
C THR A 254 -12.24 -5.43 0.31
N VAL A 255 -12.86 -5.52 -0.87
CA VAL A 255 -12.37 -4.90 -2.10
C VAL A 255 -12.65 -3.40 -2.03
N ALA A 256 -11.60 -2.60 -1.89
CA ALA A 256 -11.69 -1.15 -2.03
C ALA A 256 -11.86 -0.78 -3.52
N LYS A 257 -12.94 -0.05 -3.81
CA LYS A 257 -13.27 0.46 -5.14
C LYS A 257 -12.42 1.69 -5.42
N ALA A 258 -11.43 1.58 -6.32
CA ALA A 258 -10.63 2.72 -6.75
C ALA A 258 -11.45 3.61 -7.69
N THR A 259 -11.68 4.85 -7.29
CA THR A 259 -12.23 5.90 -8.15
C THR A 259 -11.13 6.39 -9.08
N PHE A 260 -11.22 6.01 -10.35
CA PHE A 260 -10.43 6.57 -11.45
C PHE A 260 -10.79 8.04 -11.65
N PHE A 261 -9.85 8.96 -11.38
CA PHE A 261 -9.93 10.33 -11.87
C PHE A 261 -9.45 10.36 -13.32
N HIS A 262 -10.39 10.66 -14.21
CA HIS A 262 -10.15 10.87 -15.63
C HIS A 262 -9.59 12.29 -15.82
N TRP A 263 -8.30 12.42 -16.13
CA TRP A 263 -7.74 13.65 -16.67
C TRP A 263 -7.88 13.60 -18.19
N TYR A 264 -8.64 14.51 -18.78
CA TYR A 264 -8.69 14.75 -20.22
C TYR A 264 -8.39 16.23 -20.46
N ILE A 265 -7.31 16.46 -21.22
CA ILE A 265 -6.87 17.66 -21.96
C ILE A 265 -6.60 18.93 -21.13
#